data_AF-A0A6G3MN22-F1
#
_entry.id   AF-A0A6G3MN22-F1
#
_cell.length_a   1.000
_cell.length_b   1.000
_cell.length_c   1.000
_cell.angle_alpha   90.00
_cell.angle_beta   90.00
_cell.angle_gamma   90.00
#
_symmetry.space_group_name_H-M   'P 1'
#
loop_
_entity.id
_entity.type
_entity.pdbx_description
1 polymer ?
#
loop_
_entity_poly.entity_id
_entity_poly.type
_entity_poly.pdbx_seq_one_letter_code
_entity_poly.pdbx_strand_id
1 'polypeptide(L)'
;LFHICCCFIMKTLSLATILQLREEYSKIKTVSVVETRESVNRSVFNSSDLKTLFECPVCYDYITPPIYQCLRGHPVCSSCLSKLHRCPTCRESLSPRARNLIMEKICALLKFPCKYSQYGCKKNLSS
;
A
#
# COMPACT_ATOMS: atom_id res chain seq x y z
N LEU A 1 24.08 -21.78 -37.63
CA LEU A 1 22.75 -22.42 -37.75
C LEU A 1 21.86 -22.34 -36.49
N PHE A 2 22.32 -21.84 -35.33
CA PHE A 2 21.47 -21.72 -34.12
C PHE A 2 20.94 -20.31 -33.82
N HIS A 3 21.40 -19.27 -34.50
CA HIS A 3 21.05 -17.88 -34.18
C HIS A 3 19.92 -17.26 -35.04
N ILE A 4 19.41 -18.00 -36.03
CA ILE A 4 18.31 -17.54 -36.89
C ILE A 4 16.94 -18.04 -36.39
N CYS A 5 16.91 -19.08 -35.54
CA CYS A 5 15.66 -19.68 -35.07
C CYS A 5 14.94 -18.82 -34.00
N CYS A 6 15.67 -18.04 -33.21
CA CYS A 6 15.06 -17.24 -32.14
C CYS A 6 14.30 -16.00 -32.67
N CYS A 7 14.74 -15.41 -33.80
CA CYS A 7 14.03 -14.31 -34.44
C CYS A 7 12.79 -14.76 -35.23
N PHE A 8 12.70 -16.04 -35.62
CA PHE A 8 11.56 -16.56 -36.37
C PHE A 8 10.39 -16.96 -35.47
N ILE A 9 10.67 -17.44 -34.25
CA ILE A 9 9.64 -17.84 -33.28
C ILE A 9 8.85 -16.61 -32.75
N MET A 10 9.44 -15.42 -32.79
CA MET A 10 8.75 -14.17 -32.42
C MET A 10 7.93 -13.54 -33.57
N LYS A 11 8.02 -14.03 -34.81
CA LYS A 11 7.42 -13.38 -35.99
C LYS A 11 6.31 -14.16 -36.69
N THR A 12 5.91 -15.32 -36.17
CA THR A 12 4.80 -16.13 -36.71
C THR A 12 3.57 -16.21 -35.80
N LEU A 13 3.50 -15.36 -34.77
CA LEU A 13 2.20 -15.03 -34.19
C LEU A 13 1.47 -14.19 -35.24
N SER A 14 0.42 -14.76 -35.82
CA SER A 14 -0.37 -14.08 -36.85
C SER A 14 -0.69 -12.64 -36.41
N LEU A 15 -0.79 -11.69 -37.34
CA LEU A 15 -1.24 -10.32 -37.01
C LEU A 15 -2.55 -10.35 -36.19
N ALA A 16 -3.41 -11.34 -36.43
CA ALA A 16 -4.60 -11.60 -35.65
C ALA A 16 -4.28 -11.91 -34.17
N THR A 17 -3.27 -12.75 -33.87
CA THR A 17 -2.86 -13.07 -32.49
C THR A 17 -2.25 -11.86 -31.77
N ILE A 18 -1.47 -11.02 -32.46
CA ILE A 18 -0.91 -9.79 -31.87
C ILE A 18 -2.01 -8.76 -31.59
N LEU A 19 -2.99 -8.64 -32.48
CA LEU A 19 -4.15 -7.76 -32.27
C LEU A 19 -5.06 -8.28 -31.15
N GLN A 20 -5.27 -9.60 -31.06
CA GLN A 20 -6.01 -10.24 -29.97
C GLN A 20 -5.31 -10.02 -28.62
N LEU A 21 -3.99 -10.23 -28.54
CA LEU A 21 -3.22 -9.94 -27.32
C LEU A 21 -3.20 -8.44 -26.99
N ARG A 22 -3.22 -7.55 -28.00
CA ARG A 22 -3.33 -6.10 -27.78
C ARG A 22 -4.70 -5.71 -27.22
N GLU A 23 -5.77 -6.35 -27.67
CA GLU A 23 -7.13 -6.17 -27.13
C GLU A 23 -7.28 -6.79 -25.73
N GLU A 24 -6.66 -7.93 -25.46
CA GLU A 24 -6.64 -8.52 -24.11
C GLU A 24 -5.79 -7.70 -23.16
N TYR A 25 -4.61 -7.23 -23.58
CA TYR A 25 -3.76 -6.37 -22.78
C TYR A 25 -4.36 -4.98 -22.58
N SER A 26 -5.12 -4.43 -23.55
CA SER A 26 -5.86 -3.18 -23.35
C SER A 26 -6.99 -3.36 -22.33
N LYS A 27 -7.69 -4.51 -22.32
CA LYS A 27 -8.65 -4.89 -21.28
C LYS A 27 -8.00 -5.06 -19.90
N ILE A 28 -6.76 -5.53 -19.83
CA ILE A 28 -6.00 -5.62 -18.57
C ILE A 28 -5.48 -4.23 -18.14
N LYS A 29 -5.10 -3.37 -19.09
CA LYS A 29 -4.61 -2.01 -18.82
C LYS A 29 -5.72 -1.05 -18.37
N THR A 30 -6.98 -1.27 -18.75
CA THR A 30 -8.12 -0.55 -18.15
C THR A 30 -8.41 -0.99 -16.70
N VAL A 31 -7.88 -2.14 -16.26
CA VAL A 31 -7.86 -2.54 -14.84
C VAL A 31 -6.77 -1.76 -14.06
N SER A 32 -5.93 -0.99 -14.75
CA SER A 32 -5.07 0.03 -14.13
C SER A 32 -5.68 1.43 -14.29
N VAL A 33 -6.22 1.92 -13.16
CA VAL A 33 -6.45 3.34 -12.83
C VAL A 33 -7.65 4.01 -13.55
N VAL A 34 -8.83 3.84 -12.92
CA VAL A 34 -10.06 4.67 -13.01
C VAL A 34 -10.80 4.71 -14.36
N GLU A 35 -11.90 3.95 -14.45
CA GLU A 35 -13.25 4.33 -14.94
C GLU A 35 -14.00 3.09 -15.48
N THR A 36 -14.77 2.40 -14.62
CA THR A 36 -15.98 1.68 -15.08
C THR A 36 -17.09 1.84 -14.05
N ARG A 37 -18.25 2.29 -14.56
CA ARG A 37 -19.54 2.35 -13.87
C ARG A 37 -20.16 0.94 -13.89
N GLU A 38 -20.89 0.61 -12.82
CA GLU A 38 -21.72 -0.59 -12.57
C GLU A 38 -21.13 -1.71 -11.66
N SER A 39 -21.42 -1.52 -10.36
CA SER A 39 -21.74 -2.52 -9.33
C SER A 39 -20.84 -3.75 -9.15
N VAL A 40 -19.55 -3.52 -8.87
CA VAL A 40 -18.92 -4.28 -7.78
C VAL A 40 -19.32 -3.54 -6.51
N ASN A 41 -19.94 -4.23 -5.54
CA ASN A 41 -20.14 -3.71 -4.19
C ASN A 41 -18.76 -3.57 -3.51
N ARG A 42 -17.99 -2.61 -4.01
CA ARG A 42 -16.65 -2.26 -3.59
C ARG A 42 -16.89 -1.29 -2.45
N SER A 43 -16.66 -1.73 -1.22
CA SER A 43 -16.27 -0.81 -0.17
C SER A 43 -14.99 -0.13 -0.67
N VAL A 44 -15.16 0.96 -1.40
CA VAL A 44 -14.13 1.95 -1.64
C VAL A 44 -13.75 2.37 -0.23
N PHE A 45 -12.66 1.80 0.30
CA PHE A 45 -12.16 2.15 1.63
C PHE A 45 -12.18 3.66 1.72
N ASN A 46 -13.02 4.21 2.60
CA ASN A 46 -13.10 5.65 2.70
C ASN A 46 -11.77 6.15 3.29
N SER A 47 -11.39 7.38 2.98
CA SER A 47 -10.10 7.92 3.46
C SER A 47 -9.96 7.87 4.99
N SER A 48 -11.06 7.83 5.73
CA SER A 48 -11.12 7.57 7.18
C SER A 48 -10.58 6.19 7.55
N ASP A 49 -11.07 5.16 6.87
CA ASP A 49 -10.80 3.74 7.19
C ASP A 49 -9.35 3.40 6.86
N LEU A 50 -8.78 4.08 5.87
CA LEU A 50 -7.37 3.94 5.55
C LEU A 50 -6.45 4.58 6.62
N LYS A 51 -6.88 5.68 7.25
CA LYS A 51 -6.09 6.37 8.28
C LYS A 51 -6.00 5.57 9.58
N THR A 52 -7.01 4.77 9.91
CA THR A 52 -6.99 3.92 11.11
C THR A 52 -5.90 2.85 11.04
N LEU A 53 -5.48 2.44 9.84
CA LEU A 53 -4.33 1.55 9.64
C LEU A 53 -3.00 2.17 10.09
N PHE A 54 -2.96 3.49 10.23
CA PHE A 54 -1.80 4.24 10.71
C PHE A 54 -1.90 4.57 12.19
N GLU A 55 -2.84 4.02 12.97
CA GLU A 55 -2.91 4.28 14.41
C GLU A 55 -1.99 3.34 15.19
N CYS A 56 -1.22 3.88 16.12
CA CYS A 56 -0.40 3.05 16.99
C CYS A 56 -1.26 2.36 18.05
N PRO A 57 -1.20 1.02 18.21
CA PRO A 57 -2.01 0.30 19.21
C PRO A 57 -1.61 0.60 20.67
N VAL A 58 -0.61 1.45 20.90
CA VAL A 58 -0.07 1.76 22.23
C VAL A 58 -0.41 3.16 22.67
N CYS A 59 -0.16 4.16 21.82
CA CYS A 59 -0.43 5.56 22.14
C CYS A 59 -1.66 6.13 21.43
N TYR A 60 -2.26 5.38 20.50
CA TYR A 60 -3.44 5.77 19.72
C TYR A 60 -3.25 7.03 18.86
N ASP A 61 -2.00 7.50 18.71
CA ASP A 61 -1.65 8.55 17.75
C ASP A 61 -1.37 7.95 16.37
N TYR A 62 -1.56 8.75 15.31
CA TYR A 62 -1.13 8.39 13.97
C TYR A 62 0.40 8.23 13.90
N ILE A 63 0.84 7.11 13.32
CA ILE A 63 2.23 6.75 13.12
C ILE A 63 2.76 7.52 11.92
N THR A 64 3.75 8.37 12.16
CA THR A 64 4.51 9.05 11.12
C THR A 64 5.79 8.28 10.77
N PRO A 65 6.35 8.44 9.56
CA PRO A 65 7.67 7.91 9.23
C PRO A 65 8.73 8.33 10.27
N PRO A 66 9.67 7.44 10.64
CA PRO A 66 9.80 6.05 10.21
C PRO A 66 8.73 5.13 10.83
N ILE A 67 8.07 4.32 10.01
CA ILE A 67 7.01 3.38 10.43
C ILE A 67 7.66 2.02 10.65
N TYR A 68 7.54 1.45 11.84
CA TYR A 68 8.11 0.14 12.15
C TYR A 68 7.04 -0.94 12.22
N GLN A 69 7.43 -2.19 12.02
CA GLN A 69 6.52 -3.34 12.10
C GLN A 69 7.17 -4.55 12.77
N CYS A 70 6.34 -5.41 13.36
CA CYS A 70 6.77 -6.76 13.73
C CYS A 70 6.90 -7.67 12.49
N LEU A 71 7.41 -8.90 12.68
CA LEU A 71 7.54 -9.89 11.60
C LEU A 71 6.21 -10.25 10.92
N ARG A 72 5.08 -10.07 11.61
CA ARG A 72 3.73 -10.32 11.07
C ARG A 72 3.09 -9.07 10.44
N GLY A 73 3.78 -7.94 10.41
CA GLY A 73 3.33 -6.73 9.72
C GLY A 73 2.53 -5.72 10.56
N HIS A 74 2.31 -5.95 11.86
CA HIS A 74 1.62 -4.97 12.72
C HIS A 74 2.48 -3.72 12.96
N PRO A 75 1.97 -2.52 12.66
CA PRO A 75 2.75 -1.28 12.75
C PRO A 75 2.85 -0.74 14.19
N VAL A 76 3.97 -0.09 14.49
CA VAL A 76 4.25 0.57 15.78
C VAL A 76 5.05 1.85 15.51
N CYS A 77 4.76 2.93 16.24
CA CYS A 77 5.51 4.18 16.12
C CYS A 77 6.89 4.11 16.80
N SER A 78 7.81 4.97 16.34
CA SER A 78 9.18 5.04 16.87
C SER A 78 9.24 5.27 18.38
N SER A 79 8.37 6.14 18.91
CA SER A 79 8.32 6.49 20.34
C SER A 79 7.86 5.34 21.23
N CYS A 80 6.96 4.48 20.75
CA CYS A 80 6.51 3.28 21.47
C CYS A 80 7.48 2.11 21.27
N LEU A 81 8.09 1.98 20.08
CA LEU A 81 9.02 0.89 19.78
C LEU A 81 10.23 0.87 20.73
N SER A 82 10.72 2.03 21.17
CA SER A 82 11.84 2.12 22.11
C SER A 82 11.53 1.50 23.49
N LYS A 83 10.25 1.34 23.82
CA LYS A 83 9.76 0.81 25.12
C LYS A 83 9.28 -0.63 25.02
N LEU A 84 9.40 -1.28 23.85
CA LEU A 84 8.80 -2.58 23.57
C LEU A 84 9.84 -3.57 23.03
N HIS A 85 9.72 -4.83 23.49
CA HIS A 85 10.44 -5.97 22.93
C HIS A 85 9.55 -6.91 22.11
N ARG A 86 8.23 -6.88 22.36
CA ARG A 86 7.22 -7.72 21.71
C ARG A 86 6.08 -6.87 21.17
N CYS A 87 5.50 -7.33 20.06
CA CYS A 87 4.38 -6.67 19.41
C CYS A 87 3.16 -6.65 20.35
N PRO A 88 2.51 -5.49 20.57
CA PRO A 88 1.31 -5.41 21.41
C PRO A 88 0.12 -6.18 20.82
N THR A 89 0.07 -6.33 19.49
CA THR A 89 -1.04 -7.01 18.80
C THR A 89 -0.88 -8.52 18.77
N CYS A 90 0.30 -9.03 18.37
CA CYS A 90 0.50 -10.46 18.14
C CYS A 90 1.57 -11.12 19.01
N ARG A 91 2.17 -10.38 19.95
CA ARG A 91 3.19 -10.85 20.91
C ARG A 91 4.51 -11.35 20.30
N GLU A 92 4.67 -11.26 18.98
CA GLU A 92 5.89 -11.62 18.25
C GLU A 92 7.06 -10.67 18.57
N SER A 93 8.29 -11.12 18.39
CA SER A 93 9.49 -10.29 18.55
C SER A 93 9.43 -9.02 17.67
N LEU A 94 9.76 -7.86 18.26
CA LEU A 94 10.02 -6.60 17.54
C LEU A 94 11.50 -6.43 17.17
N SER A 95 12.32 -7.45 17.46
CA SER A 95 13.72 -7.53 17.06
C SER A 95 13.90 -8.59 15.96
N PRO A 96 14.61 -8.27 14.86
CA PRO A 96 15.20 -6.97 14.54
C PRO A 96 14.14 -5.89 14.22
N ARG A 97 14.47 -4.62 14.47
CA ARG A 97 13.56 -3.50 14.18
C ARG A 97 13.41 -3.32 12.66
N ALA A 98 12.29 -3.78 12.11
CA ALA A 98 12.00 -3.68 10.67
C ALA A 98 11.18 -2.41 10.37
N ARG A 99 11.62 -1.62 9.38
CA ARG A 99 10.84 -0.49 8.84
C ARG A 99 9.87 -0.96 7.76
N ASN A 100 8.67 -0.39 7.73
CA ASN A 100 7.67 -0.61 6.70
C ASN A 100 7.72 0.54 5.68
N LEU A 101 8.60 0.41 4.68
CA LEU A 101 8.81 1.42 3.64
C LEU A 101 7.56 1.62 2.75
N ILE A 102 6.71 0.61 2.62
CA ILE A 102 5.46 0.70 1.84
C ILE A 102 4.47 1.57 2.59
N MET A 103 4.26 1.34 3.89
CA MET A 103 3.41 2.20 4.70
C MET A 103 3.94 3.64 4.73
N GLU A 104 5.25 3.86 4.79
CA GLU A 104 5.81 5.22 4.71
C GLU A 104 5.42 5.93 3.40
N LYS A 105 5.49 5.24 2.26
CA LYS A 105 5.05 5.79 0.96
C LYS A 105 3.55 6.07 0.93
N ILE A 106 2.74 5.19 1.49
CA ILE A 106 1.28 5.39 1.56
C ILE A 106 0.96 6.57 2.50
N CYS A 107 1.65 6.68 3.63
CA CYS A 107 1.51 7.78 4.59
C CYS A 107 1.72 9.14 3.92
N ALA A 108 2.72 9.24 3.03
CA ALA A 108 3.02 10.46 2.28
C ALA A 108 1.89 10.91 1.33
N LEU A 109 0.99 10.00 0.94
CA LEU A 109 -0.17 10.29 0.09
C LEU A 109 -1.41 10.72 0.89
N LEU A 110 -1.36 10.64 2.23
CA LEU A 110 -2.50 10.87 3.10
C LEU A 110 -2.36 12.17 3.90
N LYS A 111 -3.50 12.79 4.20
CA LYS A 111 -3.61 13.92 5.14
C LYS A 111 -4.28 13.44 6.42
N PHE A 112 -3.53 13.46 7.52
CA PHE A 112 -4.05 13.05 8.82
C PHE A 112 -4.64 14.25 9.56
N PRO A 113 -5.81 14.13 10.20
CA PRO A 113 -6.33 15.21 11.02
C PRO A 113 -5.40 15.46 12.21
N CYS A 114 -5.35 16.69 12.70
CA CYS A 114 -4.68 16.99 13.95
C CYS A 114 -5.27 16.14 15.10
N LYS A 115 -4.41 15.63 15.99
CA LYS A 115 -4.87 14.95 17.23
C LYS A 115 -5.76 15.85 18.11
N TYR A 116 -5.67 17.17 17.93
CA TYR A 116 -6.52 18.15 18.59
C TYR A 116 -7.72 18.61 17.74
N SER A 117 -8.06 17.87 16.67
CA SER A 117 -9.18 18.21 15.80
C SER A 117 -10.52 18.26 16.53
N GLN A 118 -10.73 17.36 17.49
CA GLN A 118 -11.88 17.37 18.40
C GLN A 118 -12.00 18.67 19.23
N TYR A 119 -10.89 19.37 19.46
CA TYR A 119 -10.84 20.67 20.16
C TYR A 119 -10.85 21.86 19.18
N GLY A 120 -11.18 21.64 17.91
CA GLY A 120 -11.31 22.69 16.89
C GLY A 120 -10.06 22.97 16.08
N CYS A 121 -8.97 22.22 16.24
CA CYS A 121 -7.78 22.38 15.39
C CYS A 121 -8.05 21.92 13.95
N LYS A 122 -8.05 22.86 12.99
CA LYS A 122 -8.30 22.60 11.56
C LYS A 122 -7.04 22.21 10.76
N LYS A 123 -5.89 22.06 11.40
CA LYS A 123 -4.64 21.68 10.73
C LYS A 123 -4.65 20.18 10.39
N ASN A 124 -4.03 19.83 9.28
CA ASN A 124 -3.72 18.44 8.94
C ASN A 124 -2.22 18.20 9.18
N LEU A 125 -1.85 17.00 9.63
CA LEU A 125 -0.47 16.53 9.56
C LEU A 125 -0.22 16.01 8.14
N SER A 126 0.80 16.57 7.51
CA SER A 126 1.45 15.99 6.34
C SER A 126 2.71 15.24 6.81
N SER A 127 3.02 14.14 6.13
CA SER A 127 4.27 13.39 6.32
C SER A 127 5.47 14.22 5.86
#